data_AF-A0A8H5KMY8-F1
#
_entry.id   AF-A0A8H5KMY8-F1
#
_cell.length_a   1.000
_cell.length_b   1.000
_cell.length_c   1.000
_cell.angle_alpha   90.00
_cell.angle_beta   90.00
_cell.angle_gamma   90.00
#
_symmetry.space_group_name_H-M   'P 1'
#
loop_
_entity.id
_entity.type
_entity.pdbx_description
1 polymer ?
#
loop_
_entity_poly.entity_id
_entity_poly.type
_entity_poly.pdbx_seq_one_letter_code
_entity_poly.pdbx_strand_id
1 'polypeptide(L)'
;MKQAGICPADVKVCELHDCFSTNQLILLEALGFCQVGKAHEMVRRGDITYGGQVVINPSGGLISKGHPLGATGLAQCAELVWQLRGWANNRLVEDIDVALQHNLGLGGATVVTVYKRTGGKSTKVSNEEVARTTWHGYNPAVVARGVKEADAARALSRTCSSEWARSDVQSKVEPHL
;
A
#
# COMPACT_ATOMS: atom_id res chain seq x y z
N MET A 1 14.32 8.49 -2.72
CA MET A 1 14.62 8.37 -4.17
C MET A 1 16.12 8.28 -4.47
N LYS A 2 16.95 9.25 -4.08
CA LYS A 2 18.43 9.21 -4.29
C LYS A 2 19.09 7.89 -3.87
N GLN A 3 18.77 7.37 -2.67
CA GLN A 3 19.30 6.09 -2.18
C GLN A 3 18.87 4.88 -3.03
N ALA A 4 17.71 4.95 -3.68
CA ALA A 4 17.20 3.89 -4.55
C ALA A 4 17.64 4.07 -6.02
N GLY A 5 18.37 5.15 -6.35
CA GLY A 5 18.84 5.41 -7.72
C GLY A 5 17.71 5.69 -8.72
N ILE A 6 16.58 6.25 -8.27
CA ILE A 6 15.42 6.58 -9.12
C ILE A 6 15.11 8.08 -9.06
N CYS A 7 14.36 8.56 -10.04
CA CYS A 7 13.73 9.88 -10.07
C CYS A 7 12.19 9.77 -9.94
N PRO A 8 11.48 10.88 -9.67
CA PRO A 8 10.01 10.86 -9.56
C PRO A 8 9.30 10.29 -10.80
N ALA A 9 9.85 10.50 -12.00
CA ALA A 9 9.26 10.05 -13.26
C ALA A 9 9.28 8.51 -13.43
N ASP A 10 10.15 7.81 -12.70
CA ASP A 10 10.22 6.35 -12.67
C ASP A 10 9.07 5.73 -11.86
N VAL A 11 8.44 6.51 -10.97
CA VAL A 11 7.34 6.05 -10.11
C VAL A 11 6.02 6.15 -10.87
N LYS A 12 5.42 5.01 -11.18
CA LYS A 12 4.11 4.94 -11.86
C LYS A 12 2.94 4.67 -10.90
N VAL A 13 3.23 4.23 -9.68
CA VAL A 13 2.23 4.05 -8.62
C VAL A 13 2.77 4.56 -7.29
N CYS A 14 1.94 5.30 -6.56
CA CYS A 14 2.30 5.83 -5.25
C CYS A 14 1.13 5.71 -4.27
N GLU A 15 1.41 5.24 -3.05
CA GLU A 15 0.53 5.38 -1.89
C GLU A 15 1.11 6.48 -1.00
N LEU A 16 0.43 7.62 -0.91
CA LEU A 16 0.83 8.74 -0.07
C LEU A 16 -0.13 8.95 1.09
N HIS A 17 0.22 9.86 2.01
CA HIS A 17 -0.51 10.08 3.25
C HIS A 17 -1.56 11.18 3.08
N ASP A 18 -2.69 10.87 2.44
CA ASP A 18 -3.80 11.79 2.18
C ASP A 18 -4.78 11.89 3.36
N CYS A 19 -4.29 12.20 4.57
CA CYS A 19 -5.19 12.43 5.71
C CYS A 19 -6.20 13.57 5.48
N PHE A 20 -5.85 14.49 4.58
CA PHE A 20 -6.74 15.51 4.00
C PHE A 20 -6.42 15.65 2.51
N SER A 21 -7.41 16.05 1.70
CA SER A 21 -7.21 16.30 0.26
C SER A 21 -6.14 17.37 -0.01
N THR A 22 -6.04 18.39 0.84
CA THR A 22 -4.98 19.40 0.79
C THR A 22 -3.59 18.80 0.97
N ASN A 23 -3.45 17.81 1.86
CA ASN A 23 -2.15 17.18 2.11
C ASN A 23 -1.67 16.39 0.89
N GLN A 24 -2.58 15.76 0.15
CA GLN A 24 -2.24 15.13 -1.14
C GLN A 24 -1.64 16.13 -2.13
N LEU A 25 -2.24 17.32 -2.30
CA LEU A 25 -1.71 18.33 -3.22
C LEU A 25 -0.28 18.76 -2.85
N ILE A 26 -0.03 19.03 -1.57
CA ILE A 26 1.30 19.40 -1.08
C ILE A 26 2.31 18.28 -1.34
N LEU A 27 1.91 17.02 -1.14
CA LEU A 27 2.77 15.86 -1.35
C LEU A 27 3.09 15.60 -2.83
N LEU A 28 2.21 15.96 -3.77
CA LEU A 28 2.53 15.88 -5.20
C LEU A 28 3.73 16.76 -5.56
N GLU A 29 3.81 17.94 -4.95
CA GLU A 29 4.92 18.88 -5.15
C GLU A 29 6.16 18.42 -4.37
N ALA A 30 5.99 18.07 -3.08
CA ALA A 30 7.09 17.67 -2.21
C ALA A 30 7.81 16.38 -2.67
N LEU A 31 7.08 15.45 -3.30
CA LEU A 31 7.64 14.23 -3.89
C LEU A 31 8.19 14.43 -5.31
N GLY A 32 8.04 15.64 -5.87
CA GLY A 32 8.60 16.00 -7.18
C GLY A 32 7.82 15.47 -8.37
N PHE A 33 6.55 15.11 -8.22
CA PHE A 33 5.69 14.72 -9.34
C PHE A 33 5.28 15.90 -10.22
N CYS A 34 5.28 17.11 -9.65
CA CYS A 34 5.05 18.34 -10.38
C CYS A 34 5.84 19.49 -9.76
N GLN A 35 5.88 20.62 -10.46
CA GLN A 35 6.49 21.85 -9.94
C GLN A 35 5.67 22.43 -8.78
N VAL A 36 6.35 23.20 -7.92
CA VAL A 36 5.69 23.90 -6.81
C VAL A 36 4.59 24.83 -7.33
N GLY A 37 3.41 24.77 -6.70
CA GLY A 37 2.21 25.48 -7.10
C GLY A 37 1.45 24.86 -8.28
N LYS A 38 1.90 23.72 -8.85
CA LYS A 38 1.29 23.11 -10.05
C LYS A 38 0.52 21.82 -9.78
N ALA A 39 0.42 21.36 -8.53
CA ALA A 39 -0.32 20.14 -8.20
C ALA A 39 -1.79 20.18 -8.64
N HIS A 40 -2.46 21.31 -8.45
CA HIS A 40 -3.86 21.47 -8.85
C HIS A 40 -4.07 21.33 -10.37
N GLU A 41 -3.13 21.78 -11.20
CA GLU A 41 -3.19 21.60 -12.66
C GLU A 41 -2.97 20.13 -13.04
N MET A 42 -2.02 19.46 -12.37
CA MET A 42 -1.78 18.03 -12.53
C MET A 42 -3.04 17.20 -12.24
N VAL A 43 -3.74 17.51 -11.14
CA VAL A 43 -5.02 16.88 -10.81
C VAL A 43 -6.08 17.16 -11.88
N ARG A 44 -6.24 18.42 -12.32
CA ARG A 44 -7.24 18.81 -13.33
C ARG A 44 -7.04 18.13 -14.69
N ARG A 45 -5.79 17.83 -15.06
CA ARG A 45 -5.47 17.09 -16.28
C ARG A 45 -5.71 15.58 -16.17
N GLY A 46 -5.96 15.06 -14.97
CA GLY A 46 -6.05 13.63 -14.73
C GLY A 46 -4.68 12.93 -14.67
N ASP A 47 -3.59 13.67 -14.45
CA ASP A 47 -2.24 13.10 -14.45
C ASP A 47 -1.98 12.19 -13.23
N ILE A 48 -2.85 12.20 -12.21
CA ILE A 48 -2.71 11.43 -10.96
C ILE A 48 -3.55 10.13 -10.91
N THR A 49 -4.17 9.74 -12.03
CA THR A 49 -5.05 8.55 -12.12
C THR A 49 -4.65 7.66 -13.30
N TYR A 50 -5.40 6.57 -13.51
CA TYR A 50 -5.17 5.63 -14.61
C TYR A 50 -5.17 6.36 -15.97
N GLY A 51 -4.14 6.10 -16.79
CA GLY A 51 -3.89 6.80 -18.05
C GLY A 51 -3.11 8.11 -17.90
N GLY A 52 -2.89 8.58 -16.67
CA GLY A 52 -2.06 9.75 -16.35
C GLY A 52 -0.57 9.44 -16.20
N GLN A 53 0.16 10.35 -15.56
CA GLN A 53 1.62 10.24 -15.36
C GLN A 53 1.98 9.26 -14.24
N VAL A 54 1.21 9.26 -13.16
CA VAL A 54 1.38 8.43 -11.97
C VAL A 54 0.00 8.13 -11.37
N VAL A 55 -0.25 6.90 -10.95
CA VAL A 55 -1.48 6.56 -10.22
C VAL A 55 -1.26 6.79 -8.73
N ILE A 56 -1.99 7.75 -8.16
CA ILE A 56 -1.92 8.09 -6.74
C ILE A 56 -3.05 7.39 -6.00
N ASN A 57 -2.69 6.72 -4.91
CA ASN A 57 -3.60 6.05 -3.99
C ASN A 57 -4.60 5.13 -4.70
N PRO A 58 -4.16 4.16 -5.53
CA PRO A 58 -5.07 3.25 -6.23
C PRO A 58 -5.99 2.48 -5.29
N SER A 59 -5.59 2.30 -4.02
CA SER A 59 -6.40 1.69 -2.97
C SER A 59 -7.60 2.53 -2.49
N GLY A 60 -7.72 3.78 -2.95
CA GLY A 60 -8.69 4.78 -2.49
C GLY A 60 -8.15 5.74 -1.43
N GLY A 61 -6.93 5.55 -0.95
CA GLY A 61 -6.25 6.42 0.01
C GLY A 61 -6.87 6.39 1.42
N LEU A 62 -6.30 7.17 2.33
CA LEU A 62 -6.79 7.32 3.71
C LEU A 62 -8.19 7.95 3.74
N ILE A 63 -8.51 8.81 2.77
CA ILE A 63 -9.81 9.46 2.65
C ILE A 63 -10.94 8.42 2.50
N SER A 64 -10.72 7.37 1.71
CA SER A 64 -11.76 6.36 1.43
C SER A 64 -11.63 5.11 2.31
N LYS A 65 -10.40 4.63 2.56
CA LYS A 65 -10.17 3.42 3.37
C LYS A 65 -10.33 3.65 4.87
N GLY A 66 -10.31 4.91 5.31
CA GLY A 66 -10.13 5.28 6.70
C GLY A 66 -8.67 5.24 7.14
N HIS A 67 -8.43 5.69 8.37
CA HIS A 67 -7.08 5.93 8.88
C HIS A 67 -6.85 5.33 10.28
N PRO A 68 -6.76 3.99 10.40
CA PRO A 68 -6.25 3.36 11.61
C PRO A 68 -4.75 3.69 11.75
N LEU A 69 -4.40 4.51 12.74
CA LEU A 69 -3.07 5.15 12.90
C LEU A 69 -1.90 4.17 12.70
N GLY A 70 -1.89 3.05 13.45
CA GLY A 70 -0.81 2.07 13.37
C GLY A 70 -0.82 1.17 12.12
N ALA A 71 -1.99 0.97 11.50
CA ALA A 71 -2.14 0.02 10.39
C ALA A 71 -1.98 0.67 9.00
N THR A 72 -2.01 2.01 8.91
CA THR A 72 -1.97 2.73 7.64
C THR A 72 -0.70 2.44 6.85
N GLY A 73 0.48 2.49 7.48
CA GLY A 73 1.75 2.22 6.79
C GLY A 73 1.83 0.78 6.25
N LEU A 74 1.27 -0.19 6.97
CA LEU A 74 1.21 -1.58 6.53
C LEU A 74 0.21 -1.77 5.38
N ALA A 75 -0.94 -1.09 5.42
CA ALA A 75 -1.92 -1.13 4.35
C ALA A 75 -1.37 -0.55 3.03
N GLN A 76 -0.63 0.56 3.10
CA GLN A 76 0.07 1.13 1.94
C GLN A 76 1.10 0.13 1.37
N CYS A 77 1.94 -0.46 2.23
CA CYS A 77 2.91 -1.47 1.83
C CYS A 77 2.24 -2.68 1.15
N ALA A 78 1.15 -3.19 1.71
CA ALA A 78 0.39 -4.29 1.14
C ALA A 78 -0.12 -3.98 -0.27
N GLU A 79 -0.75 -2.82 -0.47
CA GLU A 79 -1.23 -2.39 -1.79
C GLU A 79 -0.08 -2.31 -2.80
N LEU A 80 1.02 -1.64 -2.47
CA LEU A 80 2.14 -1.48 -3.41
C LEU A 80 2.81 -2.82 -3.74
N VAL A 81 2.90 -3.73 -2.78
CA VAL A 81 3.39 -5.10 -3.02
C VAL A 81 2.41 -5.86 -3.93
N TRP A 82 1.11 -5.72 -3.78
CA TRP A 82 0.13 -6.33 -4.68
C TRP A 82 0.19 -5.75 -6.08
N GLN A 83 0.36 -4.43 -6.21
CA GLN A 83 0.58 -3.74 -7.49
C GLN A 83 1.82 -4.29 -8.19
N LEU A 84 2.96 -4.27 -7.50
CA LEU A 84 4.20 -4.80 -8.04
C LEU A 84 4.08 -6.28 -8.39
N ARG A 85 3.39 -7.09 -7.58
CA ARG A 85 3.17 -8.52 -7.84
C ARG A 85 2.22 -8.81 -9.00
N GLY A 86 1.40 -7.84 -9.42
CA GLY A 86 0.37 -8.03 -10.44
C GLY A 86 -0.97 -8.55 -9.89
N TRP A 87 -1.15 -8.52 -8.57
CA TRP A 87 -2.31 -9.10 -7.87
C TRP A 87 -3.49 -8.12 -7.74
N ALA A 88 -3.24 -6.82 -7.91
CA ALA A 88 -4.22 -5.75 -7.68
C ALA A 88 -5.42 -5.73 -8.66
N ASN A 89 -5.44 -6.61 -9.66
CA ASN A 89 -6.55 -6.86 -10.59
C ASN A 89 -7.17 -5.58 -11.19
N ASN A 90 -8.36 -5.18 -10.75
CA ASN A 90 -9.07 -4.01 -11.28
C ASN A 90 -8.43 -2.67 -10.90
N ARG A 91 -7.54 -2.68 -9.90
CA ARG A 91 -6.74 -1.51 -9.50
C ARG A 91 -5.32 -1.56 -10.05
N LEU A 92 -4.97 -2.58 -10.84
CA LEU A 92 -3.60 -2.81 -11.26
C LEU A 92 -3.10 -1.67 -12.15
N VAL A 93 -1.94 -1.13 -11.80
CA VAL A 93 -1.11 -0.31 -12.70
C VAL A 93 -0.17 -1.26 -13.43
N GLU A 94 -0.33 -1.35 -14.75
CA GLU A 94 0.45 -2.28 -15.58
C GLU A 94 1.85 -1.74 -15.88
N ASP A 95 2.77 -2.65 -16.24
CA ASP A 95 4.13 -2.33 -16.68
C ASP A 95 5.01 -1.54 -15.69
N ILE A 96 4.78 -1.74 -14.39
CA ILE A 96 5.54 -1.07 -13.31
C ILE A 96 6.59 -2.00 -12.70
N ASP A 97 7.76 -1.47 -12.37
CA ASP A 97 8.77 -2.18 -11.56
C ASP A 97 9.16 -1.42 -10.29
N VAL A 98 8.69 -0.17 -10.14
CA VAL A 98 8.94 0.72 -9.01
C VAL A 98 7.62 1.25 -8.44
N ALA A 99 7.52 1.25 -7.10
CA ALA A 99 6.40 1.82 -6.36
C ALA A 99 6.90 2.68 -5.19
N LEU A 100 6.16 3.74 -4.84
CA LEU A 100 6.54 4.68 -3.79
C LEU A 100 5.49 4.72 -2.68
N GLN A 101 5.95 4.58 -1.44
CA GLN A 101 5.14 4.85 -0.26
C GLN A 101 5.60 6.13 0.41
N HIS A 102 4.64 6.96 0.81
CA HIS A 102 4.84 8.06 1.74
C HIS A 102 3.88 7.92 2.92
N ASN A 103 4.44 7.79 4.13
CA ASN A 103 3.70 7.70 5.37
C ASN A 103 4.17 8.77 6.36
N LEU A 104 3.22 9.46 7.00
CA LEU A 104 3.46 10.59 7.90
C LEU A 104 2.76 10.34 9.23
N GLY A 105 3.42 10.66 10.34
CA GLY A 105 2.82 10.74 11.67
C GLY A 105 2.98 12.15 12.24
N LEU A 106 1.87 12.80 12.58
CA LEU A 106 1.89 14.06 13.31
C LEU A 106 2.51 13.81 14.70
N GLY A 107 3.62 14.48 15.00
CA GLY A 107 4.46 14.20 16.17
C GLY A 107 5.96 14.07 15.85
N GLY A 108 6.32 13.86 14.57
CA GLY A 108 7.68 14.15 14.09
C GLY A 108 8.33 13.18 13.10
N ALA A 109 7.59 12.19 12.55
CA ALA A 109 8.19 11.19 11.67
C ALA A 109 7.50 11.10 10.31
N THR A 110 8.32 11.11 9.27
CA THR A 110 7.91 10.78 7.89
C THR A 110 8.78 9.63 7.40
N VAL A 111 8.15 8.61 6.83
CA VAL A 111 8.83 7.48 6.22
C VAL A 111 8.47 7.43 4.73
N VAL A 112 9.50 7.45 3.89
CA VAL A 112 9.36 7.29 2.44
C VAL A 112 10.06 6.00 2.03
N THR A 113 9.32 5.07 1.44
CA THR A 113 9.83 3.76 1.04
C THR A 113 9.71 3.59 -0.46
N VAL A 114 10.78 3.13 -1.10
CA VAL A 114 10.78 2.75 -2.52
C VAL A 114 10.81 1.23 -2.58
N TYR A 115 9.85 0.65 -3.30
CA TYR A 115 9.79 -0.77 -3.58
C TYR A 115 10.19 -0.99 -5.04
N LYS A 116 11.06 -1.98 -5.29
CA LYS A 116 11.46 -2.38 -6.64
C LYS A 116 11.23 -3.87 -6.83
N ARG A 117 10.58 -4.26 -7.92
CA ARG A 117 10.39 -5.68 -8.28
C ARG A 117 11.70 -6.24 -8.85
N THR A 118 12.13 -7.38 -8.33
CA THR A 118 13.38 -8.05 -8.75
C THR A 118 13.26 -8.75 -10.10
N GLY A 119 12.06 -9.26 -10.44
CA GLY A 119 11.79 -9.97 -11.70
C GLY A 119 11.41 -9.07 -12.88
N GLY A 120 11.79 -7.79 -12.87
CA GLY A 120 11.40 -6.82 -13.90
C GLY A 120 10.00 -6.23 -13.68
N LYS A 121 9.33 -5.83 -14.76
CA LYS A 121 8.02 -5.19 -14.72
C LYS A 121 6.91 -6.14 -14.23
N SER A 122 5.88 -5.57 -13.61
CA SER A 122 4.69 -6.28 -13.17
C SER A 122 3.96 -6.87 -14.36
N THR A 123 3.35 -8.03 -14.16
CA THR A 123 2.46 -8.67 -15.12
C THR A 123 1.19 -9.05 -14.39
N LYS A 124 0.04 -8.78 -15.00
CA LYS A 124 -1.26 -9.11 -14.40
C LYS A 124 -1.35 -10.60 -14.09
N VAL A 125 -1.77 -10.92 -12.87
CA VAL A 125 -2.01 -12.29 -12.41
C VAL A 125 -3.50 -12.44 -12.13
N SER A 126 -4.12 -13.52 -12.61
CA SER A 126 -5.54 -13.77 -12.35
C SER A 126 -5.81 -14.11 -10.88
N ASN A 127 -7.04 -13.92 -10.42
CA ASN A 127 -7.40 -14.22 -9.03
C ASN A 127 -7.24 -15.70 -8.71
N GLU A 128 -7.54 -16.56 -9.68
CA GLU A 128 -7.43 -18.02 -9.60
C GLU A 128 -5.96 -18.42 -9.45
N GLU A 129 -5.08 -17.77 -10.21
CA GLU A 129 -3.64 -18.04 -10.14
C GLU A 129 -3.04 -17.56 -8.81
N VAL A 130 -3.43 -16.39 -8.30
CA VAL A 130 -3.04 -15.94 -6.96
C VAL A 130 -3.55 -16.90 -5.88
N ALA A 131 -4.80 -17.36 -5.98
CA ALA A 131 -5.38 -18.31 -5.05
C ALA A 131 -4.63 -19.65 -5.05
N ARG A 132 -4.21 -20.12 -6.23
CA ARG A 132 -3.47 -21.38 -6.41
C ARG A 132 -2.03 -21.32 -5.90
N THR A 133 -1.37 -20.17 -6.06
CA THR A 133 0.06 -19.99 -5.76
C THR A 133 0.34 -19.49 -4.36
N THR A 134 -0.67 -18.97 -3.67
CA THR A 134 -0.52 -18.46 -2.30
C THR A 134 -1.20 -19.37 -1.30
N TRP A 135 -0.66 -19.41 -0.09
CA TRP A 135 -1.22 -20.18 1.01
C TRP A 135 -2.59 -19.67 1.50
N HIS A 136 -3.01 -18.48 1.04
CA HIS A 136 -4.32 -17.90 1.39
C HIS A 136 -5.47 -18.67 0.72
N GLY A 137 -5.27 -19.30 -0.44
CA GLY A 137 -6.35 -19.94 -1.20
C GLY A 137 -7.37 -18.95 -1.79
N TYR A 138 -7.04 -17.66 -1.82
CA TYR A 138 -7.79 -16.58 -2.46
C TYR A 138 -6.82 -15.43 -2.80
N ASN A 139 -7.27 -14.44 -3.59
CA ASN A 139 -6.47 -13.24 -3.84
C ASN A 139 -6.72 -12.18 -2.75
N PRO A 140 -5.75 -11.92 -1.84
CA PRO A 140 -5.92 -10.95 -0.76
C PRO A 140 -5.99 -9.50 -1.23
N ALA A 141 -5.60 -9.20 -2.47
CA ALA A 141 -5.67 -7.86 -3.03
C ALA A 141 -7.10 -7.44 -3.40
N VAL A 142 -8.04 -8.39 -3.51
CA VAL A 142 -9.41 -8.10 -3.97
C VAL A 142 -10.51 -8.61 -3.03
N VAL A 143 -10.16 -9.45 -2.05
CA VAL A 143 -11.12 -9.97 -1.07
C VAL A 143 -10.59 -9.71 0.34
N ALA A 144 -11.37 -8.99 1.14
CA ALA A 144 -11.16 -8.89 2.57
C ALA A 144 -11.84 -10.08 3.28
N ARG A 145 -11.10 -10.77 4.16
CA ARG A 145 -11.64 -11.81 5.04
C ARG A 145 -11.21 -11.49 6.48
N GLY A 146 -12.07 -11.78 7.44
CA GLY A 146 -11.69 -11.73 8.86
C GLY A 146 -10.60 -12.75 9.16
N VAL A 147 -9.72 -12.43 10.11
CA VAL A 147 -8.68 -13.33 10.60
C VAL A 147 -9.35 -14.45 11.40
N LYS A 148 -9.08 -15.71 11.04
CA LYS A 148 -9.55 -16.88 11.81
C LYS A 148 -8.49 -17.30 12.81
N GLU A 149 -8.90 -18.01 13.87
CA GLU A 149 -7.94 -18.59 14.84
C GLU A 149 -6.88 -19.47 14.18
N ALA A 150 -7.28 -20.26 13.18
CA ALA A 150 -6.36 -21.08 12.41
C ALA A 150 -5.30 -20.26 11.64
N ASP A 151 -5.63 -19.02 11.23
CA ASP A 151 -4.68 -18.12 10.58
C ASP A 151 -3.69 -17.55 11.61
N ALA A 152 -4.17 -17.15 12.78
CA ALA A 152 -3.33 -16.70 13.89
C ALA A 152 -2.36 -17.79 14.35
N ALA A 153 -2.85 -19.02 14.51
CA ALA A 153 -2.04 -20.18 14.90
C ALA A 153 -0.88 -20.46 13.93
N ARG A 154 -1.05 -20.17 12.63
CA ARG A 154 0.01 -20.32 11.62
C ARG A 154 1.11 -19.27 11.73
N ALA A 155 0.80 -18.10 12.28
CA ALA A 155 1.77 -17.02 12.51
C ALA A 155 2.56 -17.18 13.82
N LEU A 156 2.11 -18.06 14.73
CA LEU A 156 2.80 -18.32 15.98
C LEU A 156 4.14 -19.05 15.76
N SER A 157 5.14 -18.67 16.55
CA SER A 157 6.41 -19.40 16.56
C SER A 157 6.20 -20.85 16.99
N ARG A 158 6.84 -21.77 16.26
CA ARG A 158 6.81 -23.22 16.52
C ARG A 158 7.77 -23.62 17.63
N THR A 159 8.76 -22.79 17.94
CA THR A 159 9.85 -23.11 18.87
C THR A 159 9.86 -22.23 20.10
N CYS A 160 9.19 -21.07 20.07
CA CYS A 160 9.15 -20.13 21.18
C CYS A 160 7.70 -19.77 21.52
N SER A 161 7.38 -19.82 22.81
CA SER A 161 6.08 -19.41 23.33
C SER A 161 6.23 -18.52 24.55
N SER A 162 5.37 -17.50 24.63
CA SER A 162 5.19 -16.69 25.84
C SER A 162 3.73 -16.82 26.27
N GLU A 163 3.50 -17.26 27.50
CA GLU A 163 2.16 -17.29 28.11
C GLU A 163 1.61 -15.87 28.29
N TRP A 164 2.48 -14.91 28.65
CA TRP A 164 2.11 -13.51 28.76
C TRP A 164 1.59 -12.94 27.43
N ALA A 165 2.23 -13.28 26.31
CA ALA A 165 1.78 -12.85 24.98
C ALA A 165 0.52 -13.58 24.49
N ARG A 166 0.16 -14.70 25.12
CA ARG A 166 -0.99 -15.56 24.74
C ARG A 166 -2.21 -15.38 25.65
N SER A 167 -2.10 -14.63 26.75
CA SER A 167 -3.11 -14.61 27.82
C SER A 167 -4.43 -13.96 27.36
N ASP A 168 -4.56 -12.66 27.50
CA ASP A 168 -5.79 -11.90 27.28
C ASP A 168 -5.78 -11.15 25.94
N VAL A 169 -4.80 -11.42 25.07
CA VAL A 169 -4.71 -10.77 23.77
C VAL A 169 -5.96 -11.06 22.95
N GLN A 170 -6.39 -12.33 22.89
CA GLN A 170 -7.56 -12.74 22.10
C GLN A 170 -8.83 -11.96 22.48
N SER A 171 -9.11 -11.83 23.78
CA SER A 171 -10.27 -11.08 24.27
C SER A 171 -10.15 -9.57 24.11
N LYS A 172 -8.92 -9.04 24.02
CA LYS A 172 -8.64 -7.61 23.80
C LYS A 172 -8.69 -7.18 22.34
N VAL A 173 -8.42 -8.08 21.38
CA VAL A 173 -8.52 -7.78 19.93
C VAL A 173 -9.86 -8.17 19.31
N GLU A 174 -10.74 -8.86 20.05
CA GLU A 174 -12.12 -9.03 19.61
C GLU A 174 -12.82 -7.66 19.54
N PRO A 175 -13.38 -7.28 18.39
CA PRO A 175 -14.16 -6.05 18.31
C PRO A 175 -15.39 -6.21 19.20
N HIS A 176 -15.48 -5.40 20.26
CA HIS A 176 -16.72 -5.22 21.02
C HIS A 176 -17.71 -4.50 20.09
N LEU A 177 -18.65 -5.26 19.54
CA LEU A 177 -19.80 -4.75 18.79
C LEU A 177 -20.86 -4.18 19.74
#